data_AF-A0A1I2SJQ5-F1
#
_entry.id   AF-A0A1I2SJQ5-F1
#
_cell.length_a   1.000
_cell.length_b   1.000
_cell.length_c   1.000
_cell.angle_alpha   90.00
_cell.angle_beta   90.00
_cell.angle_gamma   90.00
#
_symmetry.space_group_name_H-M   'P 1'
#
loop_
_entity.id
_entity.type
_entity.pdbx_description
1 polymer ?
#
loop_
_entity_poly.entity_id
_entity_poly.type
_entity_poly.pdbx_seq_one_letter_code
_entity_poly.pdbx_strand_id
1 'polypeptide(L)'
;MNNQGQAELMTLTACEITSIFSDMALLVSQRLGMTDSARLCLVYEEAHSLVPEWNSVAADGDRAATATSARAILQGRKYGLGCLLITQRTANVTKTILNQCNTIFAMRTFDDTGREFLGNYIGSDYARVLPSLQPRQAIVFGKASSCENPVLIRLNDNDRFRAAFRPVNEPRRPAPYVAPEVPIDVADEENDLPEADVAV
;
A
#
# COMPACT_ATOMS: atom_id res chain seq x y z
N MET A 1 -27.44 -19.03 36.93
CA MET A 1 -26.74 -17.90 36.27
C MET A 1 -25.56 -18.48 35.51
N ASN A 2 -25.76 -18.80 34.23
CA ASN A 2 -24.69 -19.31 33.37
C ASN A 2 -23.79 -18.14 32.97
N ASN A 3 -22.59 -18.11 33.52
CA ASN A 3 -21.52 -17.23 33.10
C ASN A 3 -20.92 -17.83 31.82
N GLN A 4 -21.54 -17.59 30.67
CA GLN A 4 -20.92 -17.83 29.38
C GLN A 4 -19.83 -16.78 29.21
N GLY A 5 -18.59 -17.16 29.53
CA GLY A 5 -17.39 -16.47 29.08
C GLY A 5 -17.28 -16.60 27.57
N GLN A 6 -18.06 -15.83 26.83
CA GLN A 6 -17.68 -15.44 25.48
C GLN A 6 -16.62 -14.36 25.66
N ALA A 7 -15.36 -14.77 25.70
CA ALA A 7 -14.32 -13.88 25.22
C ALA A 7 -14.68 -13.62 23.75
N GLU A 8 -15.26 -12.45 23.47
CA GLU A 8 -15.28 -11.95 22.10
C GLU A 8 -13.86 -12.07 21.58
N LEU A 9 -13.68 -12.77 20.47
CA LEU A 9 -12.42 -12.74 19.74
C LEU A 9 -12.25 -11.29 19.29
N MET A 10 -11.59 -10.49 20.11
CA MET A 10 -11.29 -9.09 19.83
C MET A 10 -10.47 -9.10 18.55
N THR A 11 -11.12 -8.70 17.46
CA THR A 11 -10.53 -8.77 16.13
C THR A 11 -9.56 -7.60 16.06
N LEU A 12 -8.27 -7.88 16.21
CA LEU A 12 -7.23 -6.86 16.14
C LEU A 12 -7.25 -6.22 14.76
N THR A 13 -7.10 -4.90 14.73
CA THR A 13 -7.01 -4.16 13.48
C THR A 13 -5.65 -4.38 12.82
N ALA A 14 -5.54 -4.00 11.55
CA ALA A 14 -4.26 -4.03 10.83
C ALA A 14 -3.20 -3.14 11.52
N CYS A 15 -3.61 -2.00 12.07
CA CYS A 15 -2.73 -1.10 12.82
C CYS A 15 -2.21 -1.77 14.10
N GLU A 16 -3.09 -2.40 14.87
CA GLU A 16 -2.74 -3.08 16.12
C GLU A 16 -1.79 -4.25 15.86
N ILE A 17 -2.09 -5.10 14.89
CA ILE A 17 -1.21 -6.20 14.47
C ILE A 17 0.17 -5.65 14.07
N THR A 18 0.17 -4.61 13.23
CA THR A 18 1.41 -3.95 12.77
C THR A 18 2.23 -3.42 13.95
N SER A 19 1.58 -2.83 14.95
CA SER A 19 2.26 -2.30 16.13
C SER A 19 2.94 -3.39 16.95
N ILE A 20 2.31 -4.55 17.10
CA ILE A 20 2.88 -5.70 17.80
C ILE A 20 4.16 -6.15 17.10
N PHE A 21 4.12 -6.35 15.78
CA PHE A 21 5.30 -6.77 15.01
C PHE A 21 6.42 -5.71 15.05
N SER A 22 6.06 -4.44 14.91
CA SER A 22 7.02 -3.34 14.94
C SER A 22 7.72 -3.23 16.30
N ASP A 23 6.95 -3.34 17.39
CA ASP A 23 7.47 -3.26 18.75
C ASP A 23 8.34 -4.48 19.11
N MET A 24 7.90 -5.67 18.72
CA MET A 24 8.68 -6.90 18.92
C MET A 24 10.00 -6.87 18.13
N ALA A 25 9.98 -6.36 16.89
CA ALA A 25 11.18 -6.17 16.09
C ALA A 25 12.18 -5.20 16.77
N LEU A 26 11.69 -4.10 17.35
CA LEU A 26 12.52 -3.19 18.14
C LEU A 26 13.11 -3.91 19.37
N LEU A 27 12.28 -4.61 20.14
CA LEU A 27 12.69 -5.30 21.35
C LEU A 27 13.78 -6.35 21.08
N VAL A 28 13.61 -7.16 20.03
CA VAL A 28 14.64 -8.13 19.60
C VAL A 28 15.92 -7.41 19.18
N SER A 29 15.81 -6.33 18.40
CA SER A 29 16.97 -5.54 17.96
C SER A 29 17.73 -4.92 19.14
N GLN A 30 17.02 -4.44 20.17
CA GLN A 30 17.60 -3.89 21.39
C GLN A 30 18.37 -4.93 22.20
N ARG A 31 17.88 -6.18 22.28
CA ARG A 31 18.58 -7.28 22.97
C ARG A 31 19.93 -7.62 22.32
N LEU A 32 20.07 -7.36 21.03
CA LEU A 32 21.33 -7.54 20.28
C LEU A 32 22.31 -6.36 20.45
N GLY A 33 21.95 -5.34 21.24
CA GLY A 33 22.78 -4.16 21.50
C GLY A 33 22.76 -3.12 20.37
N MET A 34 23.38 -1.95 20.59
CA MET A 34 23.47 -0.92 19.56
C MET A 34 24.41 -1.33 18.42
N THR A 35 24.14 -0.83 17.22
CA THR A 35 24.94 -1.12 16.02
C THR A 35 24.73 -0.03 14.96
N ASP A 36 25.76 0.22 14.17
CA ASP A 36 25.67 1.05 12.97
C ASP A 36 25.38 0.22 11.70
N SER A 37 25.44 -1.11 11.80
CA SER A 37 25.07 -2.04 10.72
C SER A 37 23.60 -2.42 10.76
N ALA A 38 22.96 -2.47 9.59
CA ALA A 38 21.59 -2.96 9.44
C ALA A 38 21.48 -4.44 9.86
N ARG A 39 20.42 -4.77 10.59
CA ARG A 39 20.11 -6.12 11.08
C ARG A 39 18.73 -6.59 10.64
N LEU A 40 17.75 -5.70 10.70
CA LEU A 40 16.36 -6.00 10.38
C LEU A 40 15.75 -4.86 9.59
N CYS A 41 14.94 -5.19 8.60
CA CYS A 41 14.17 -4.22 7.82
C CYS A 41 12.70 -4.64 7.82
N LEU A 42 11.83 -3.79 8.34
CA LEU A 42 10.39 -3.99 8.27
C LEU A 42 9.84 -3.40 6.98
N VAL A 43 9.08 -4.19 6.23
CA VAL A 43 8.45 -3.73 4.98
C VAL A 43 6.95 -3.58 5.22
N TYR A 44 6.45 -2.35 5.07
CA TYR A 44 5.06 -1.98 5.22
C TYR A 44 4.43 -1.82 3.84
N GLU A 45 3.89 -2.92 3.31
CA GLU A 45 3.04 -2.89 2.11
C GLU A 45 1.68 -2.29 2.43
N GLU A 46 1.10 -1.55 1.49
CA GLU A 46 -0.14 -0.79 1.70
C GLU A 46 -0.07 0.10 2.97
N ALA A 47 1.04 0.81 3.15
CA ALA A 47 1.40 1.43 4.44
C ALA A 47 0.32 2.37 5.02
N HIS A 48 -0.52 2.99 4.18
CA HIS A 48 -1.60 3.86 4.66
C HIS A 48 -2.70 3.10 5.40
N SER A 49 -2.79 1.78 5.25
CA SER A 49 -3.69 0.92 6.04
C SER A 49 -3.06 0.43 7.35
N LEU A 50 -1.72 0.45 7.45
CA LEU A 50 -0.96 -0.12 8.56
C LEU A 50 -0.49 0.95 9.56
N VAL A 51 -0.11 2.12 9.05
CA VAL A 51 0.37 3.28 9.81
C VAL A 51 -0.28 4.57 9.27
N PRO A 52 -1.62 4.65 9.29
CA PRO A 52 -2.38 5.80 8.78
C PRO A 52 -2.04 7.11 9.50
N GLU A 53 -2.26 8.25 8.83
CA GLU A 53 -2.21 9.55 9.51
C GLU A 53 -3.34 9.68 10.54
N TRP A 54 -3.11 10.39 11.64
CA TRP A 54 -4.03 10.46 12.79
C TRP A 54 -5.45 10.95 12.40
N ASN A 55 -5.55 11.81 11.39
CA ASN A 55 -6.82 12.36 10.90
C ASN A 55 -7.59 11.38 10.01
N SER A 56 -6.96 10.29 9.58
CA SER A 56 -7.54 9.25 8.73
C SER A 56 -8.10 8.08 9.54
N VAL A 57 -8.07 8.16 10.87
CA VAL A 57 -8.40 7.07 11.79
C VAL A 57 -9.56 7.44 12.70
N ALA A 58 -10.64 6.65 12.63
CA ALA A 58 -11.81 6.83 13.49
C ALA A 58 -11.61 6.22 14.90
N ALA A 59 -10.91 5.08 15.00
CA ALA A 59 -10.74 4.34 16.26
C ALA A 59 -9.51 4.80 17.05
N ASP A 60 -9.64 5.01 18.37
CA ASP A 60 -8.52 5.42 19.22
C ASP A 60 -7.42 4.35 19.33
N GLY A 61 -7.78 3.07 19.26
CA GLY A 61 -6.83 1.94 19.26
C GLY A 61 -5.81 2.02 18.13
N ASP A 62 -6.28 2.32 16.91
CA ASP A 62 -5.44 2.46 15.72
C ASP A 62 -4.47 3.64 15.82
N ARG A 63 -4.86 4.72 16.49
CA ARG A 63 -3.98 5.88 16.74
C ARG A 63 -2.84 5.48 17.67
N ALA A 64 -3.15 4.79 18.76
CA ALA A 64 -2.15 4.31 19.72
C ALA A 64 -1.21 3.26 19.08
N ALA A 65 -1.77 2.36 18.27
CA ALA A 65 -1.01 1.36 17.54
C ALA A 65 -0.06 2.00 16.51
N THR A 66 -0.54 2.98 15.74
CA THR A 66 0.29 3.73 14.80
C THR A 66 1.42 4.49 15.51
N ALA A 67 1.11 5.14 16.64
CA ALA A 67 2.13 5.81 17.45
C ALA A 67 3.20 4.84 17.97
N THR A 68 2.80 3.62 18.35
CA THR A 68 3.71 2.55 18.77
C THR A 68 4.62 2.11 17.62
N SER A 69 4.07 1.87 16.43
CA SER A 69 4.85 1.56 15.22
C SER A 69 5.83 2.68 14.86
N ALA A 70 5.38 3.93 14.92
CA ALA A 70 6.24 5.09 14.66
C ALA A 70 7.40 5.15 15.67
N ARG A 71 7.11 5.00 16.96
CA ARG A 71 8.13 4.94 18.02
C ARG A 71 9.15 3.84 17.75
N ALA A 72 8.69 2.65 17.36
CA ALA A 72 9.55 1.51 17.06
C ALA A 72 10.53 1.83 15.92
N ILE A 73 10.06 2.43 14.83
CA ILE A 73 10.88 2.86 13.70
C ILE A 73 11.89 3.93 14.10
N LEU A 74 11.45 4.98 14.80
CA LEU A 74 12.32 6.10 15.20
C LEU A 74 13.44 5.64 16.15
N GLN A 75 13.13 4.77 17.11
CA GLN A 75 14.12 4.23 18.05
C GLN A 75 14.99 3.14 17.41
N GLY A 76 14.42 2.37 16.48
CA GLY A 76 15.03 1.20 15.85
C GLY A 76 16.35 1.49 15.15
N ARG A 77 16.51 2.70 14.61
CA ARG A 77 17.74 3.12 13.91
C ARG A 77 19.02 2.90 14.74
N LYS A 78 18.97 3.11 16.06
CA LYS A 78 20.13 2.92 16.97
C LYS A 78 20.57 1.45 17.11
N TYR A 79 19.71 0.53 16.71
CA TYR A 79 19.84 -0.91 16.92
C TYR A 79 19.87 -1.70 15.59
N GLY A 80 20.05 -1.01 14.46
CA GLY A 80 20.09 -1.63 13.14
C GLY A 80 18.72 -2.05 12.59
N LEU A 81 17.63 -1.54 13.15
CA LEU A 81 16.27 -1.72 12.62
C LEU A 81 15.91 -0.56 11.68
N GLY A 82 15.70 -0.89 10.40
CA GLY A 82 15.20 0.01 9.37
C GLY A 82 13.78 -0.34 8.94
N CYS A 83 13.21 0.50 8.07
CA CYS A 83 11.91 0.24 7.46
C CYS A 83 11.88 0.64 5.97
N LEU A 84 10.98 0.00 5.23
CA LEU A 84 10.59 0.35 3.87
C LEU A 84 9.06 0.52 3.85
N LEU A 85 8.58 1.67 3.40
CA LEU A 85 7.14 1.93 3.25
C LEU A 85 6.77 1.92 1.77
N ILE A 86 5.72 1.18 1.45
CA ILE A 86 5.19 1.05 0.09
C ILE A 86 3.71 1.43 0.14
N THR A 87 3.34 2.46 -0.61
CA THR A 87 1.97 2.98 -0.64
C THR A 87 1.71 3.75 -1.93
N GLN A 88 0.46 3.71 -2.37
CA GLN A 88 -0.13 4.54 -3.41
C GLN A 88 -0.87 5.77 -2.86
N ARG A 89 -1.15 5.81 -1.55
CA ARG A 89 -1.83 6.94 -0.86
C ARG A 89 -0.89 7.62 0.13
N THR A 90 0.19 8.23 -0.38
CA THR A 90 1.26 8.79 0.47
C THR A 90 0.76 9.81 1.49
N ALA A 91 -0.22 10.65 1.14
CA ALA A 91 -0.78 11.64 2.04
C ALA A 91 -1.56 11.05 3.23
N ASN A 92 -1.93 9.77 3.18
CA ASN A 92 -2.70 9.08 4.20
C ASN A 92 -1.81 8.28 5.17
N VAL A 93 -0.49 8.29 4.99
CA VAL A 93 0.46 7.66 5.93
C VAL A 93 0.92 8.71 6.94
N THR A 94 1.16 8.30 8.19
CA THR A 94 1.62 9.23 9.22
C THR A 94 2.92 9.94 8.85
N LYS A 95 2.90 11.28 8.90
CA LYS A 95 4.07 12.14 8.68
C LYS A 95 5.22 11.84 9.64
N THR A 96 4.92 11.32 10.83
CA THR A 96 5.93 10.93 11.82
C THR A 96 6.94 9.94 11.24
N ILE A 97 6.48 8.97 10.45
CA ILE A 97 7.34 7.96 9.81
C ILE A 97 7.91 8.49 8.49
N LEU A 98 7.08 9.14 7.67
CA LEU A 98 7.51 9.67 6.37
C LEU A 98 8.66 10.67 6.49
N ASN A 99 8.64 11.54 7.49
CA ASN A 99 9.71 12.51 7.74
C ASN A 99 11.04 11.86 8.17
N GLN A 100 11.03 10.57 8.53
CA GLN A 100 12.25 9.81 8.84
C GLN A 100 12.79 9.03 7.64
N CYS A 101 12.03 8.96 6.55
CA CYS A 101 12.44 8.27 5.33
C CYS A 101 13.51 9.10 4.63
N ASN A 102 14.77 8.71 4.84
CA ASN A 102 15.93 9.38 4.25
C ASN A 102 16.14 9.06 2.76
N THR A 103 15.30 8.21 2.16
CA THR A 103 15.38 7.82 0.76
C THR A 103 13.97 7.61 0.25
N ILE A 104 13.69 8.18 -0.91
CA ILE A 104 12.38 8.16 -1.54
C ILE A 104 12.53 7.68 -2.98
N PHE A 105 11.66 6.75 -3.35
CA PHE A 105 11.45 6.32 -4.72
C PHE A 105 10.05 6.78 -5.13
N ALA A 106 9.96 7.97 -5.72
CA ALA A 106 8.69 8.51 -6.21
C ALA A 106 8.38 7.93 -7.59
N MET A 107 7.38 7.06 -7.65
CA MET A 107 6.93 6.41 -8.88
C MET A 107 5.76 7.16 -9.51
N ARG A 108 5.30 6.67 -10.66
CA ARG A 108 4.15 7.26 -11.36
C ARG A 108 2.93 7.38 -10.44
N THR A 109 2.41 8.59 -10.30
CA THR A 109 1.15 8.88 -9.64
C THR A 109 0.38 9.94 -10.42
N PHE A 110 -0.95 9.82 -10.41
CA PHE A 110 -1.88 10.79 -11.01
C PHE A 110 -2.67 11.57 -9.95
N ASP A 111 -2.50 11.21 -8.68
CA ASP A 111 -3.16 11.86 -7.56
C ASP A 111 -2.47 13.20 -7.25
N ASP A 112 -3.22 14.30 -7.38
CA ASP A 112 -2.68 15.64 -7.19
C ASP A 112 -2.24 15.88 -5.74
N THR A 113 -3.00 15.38 -4.77
CA THR A 113 -2.67 15.49 -3.33
C THR A 113 -1.38 14.73 -3.02
N GLY A 114 -1.24 13.49 -3.50
CA GLY A 114 -0.03 12.70 -3.35
C GLY A 114 1.17 13.30 -4.07
N ARG A 115 0.96 13.93 -5.23
CA ARG A 115 2.01 14.63 -5.97
C ARG A 115 2.50 15.87 -5.21
N GLU A 116 1.59 16.71 -4.72
CA GLU A 116 1.93 17.88 -3.90
C GLU A 116 2.68 17.45 -2.64
N PHE A 117 2.18 16.41 -1.97
CA PHE A 117 2.81 15.85 -0.79
C PHE A 117 4.25 15.39 -1.08
N LEU A 118 4.45 14.61 -2.16
CA LEU A 118 5.78 14.17 -2.58
C LEU A 118 6.69 15.35 -2.97
N GLY A 119 6.12 16.41 -3.54
CA GLY A 119 6.83 17.65 -3.87
C GLY A 119 7.53 18.30 -2.69
N ASN A 120 7.02 18.13 -1.46
CA ASN A 120 7.69 18.60 -0.25
C ASN A 120 9.02 17.87 0.04
N TYR A 121 9.21 16.67 -0.53
CA TYR A 121 10.42 15.87 -0.30
C TYR A 121 11.34 15.84 -1.52
N ILE A 122 10.79 15.74 -2.73
CA ILE A 122 11.58 15.62 -3.96
C ILE A 122 11.65 16.93 -4.76
N GLY A 123 10.98 18.00 -4.32
CA GLY A 123 10.85 19.26 -5.06
C GLY A 123 9.66 19.26 -6.03
N SER A 124 9.01 20.41 -6.17
CA SER A 124 7.79 20.59 -6.98
C SER A 124 7.99 20.27 -8.47
N ASP A 125 9.15 20.66 -9.03
CA ASP A 125 9.45 20.43 -10.45
C ASP A 125 9.57 18.95 -10.78
N TYR A 126 10.19 18.17 -9.89
CA TYR A 126 10.29 16.72 -10.03
C TYR A 126 8.94 16.03 -9.76
N ALA A 127 8.15 16.54 -8.82
CA ALA A 127 6.80 16.02 -8.59
C ALA A 127 5.91 16.22 -9.83
N ARG A 128 6.06 17.34 -10.55
CA ARG A 128 5.26 17.65 -11.75
C ARG A 128 5.41 16.62 -12.87
N VAL A 129 6.56 15.95 -12.97
CA VAL A 129 6.80 14.93 -14.01
C VAL A 129 6.31 13.54 -13.64
N LEU A 130 5.91 13.29 -12.38
CA LEU A 130 5.48 11.96 -11.91
C LEU A 130 4.36 11.33 -12.75
N PRO A 131 3.32 12.06 -13.22
CA PRO A 131 2.27 11.47 -14.04
C PRO A 131 2.77 10.92 -15.39
N SER A 132 3.84 11.51 -15.93
CA SER A 132 4.40 11.17 -17.24
C SER A 132 5.42 10.03 -17.19
N LEU A 133 5.80 9.58 -16.00
CA LEU A 133 6.74 8.47 -15.84
C LEU A 133 6.22 7.20 -16.51
N GLN A 134 7.13 6.45 -17.14
CA GLN A 134 6.82 5.15 -17.71
C GLN A 134 6.84 4.06 -16.63
N PRO A 135 6.21 2.89 -16.88
CA PRO A 135 6.34 1.76 -15.98
C PRO A 135 7.80 1.47 -15.65
N ARG A 136 8.06 1.23 -14.36
CA ARG A 136 9.40 0.99 -13.81
C ARG A 136 10.34 2.21 -13.86
N GLN A 137 9.83 3.42 -14.03
CA GLN A 137 10.60 4.62 -13.73
C GLN A 137 10.29 5.15 -12.34
N ALA A 138 11.28 5.77 -11.72
CA ALA A 138 11.14 6.47 -10.46
C ALA A 138 12.06 7.69 -10.41
N ILE A 139 11.61 8.73 -9.73
CA ILE A 139 12.49 9.78 -9.22
C ILE A 139 13.05 9.30 -7.88
N VAL A 140 14.37 9.26 -7.75
CA VAL A 140 15.05 8.87 -6.51
C VAL A 140 15.70 10.07 -5.87
N PHE A 141 15.47 10.23 -4.58
CA PHE A 141 16.06 11.28 -3.77
C PHE A 141 16.47 10.74 -2.39
N GLY A 142 17.55 11.30 -1.83
CA GLY A 142 18.03 10.99 -0.48
C GLY A 142 19.26 10.08 -0.43
N LYS A 143 19.56 9.55 0.76
CA LYS A 143 20.85 8.94 1.13
C LYS A 143 21.27 7.71 0.32
N ALA A 144 20.36 7.03 -0.38
CA ALA A 144 20.71 5.92 -1.26
C ALA A 144 21.28 6.39 -2.62
N SER A 145 21.22 7.69 -2.92
CA SER A 145 21.81 8.30 -4.11
C SER A 145 23.05 9.10 -3.74
N SER A 146 24.09 9.03 -4.58
CA SER A 146 25.26 9.92 -4.47
C SER A 146 25.04 11.30 -5.10
N CYS A 147 23.90 11.49 -5.78
CA CYS A 147 23.55 12.76 -6.40
C CYS A 147 22.93 13.72 -5.37
N GLU A 148 23.31 15.00 -5.44
CA GLU A 148 22.73 16.05 -4.59
C GLU A 148 21.25 16.31 -4.93
N ASN A 149 20.93 16.26 -6.22
CA ASN A 149 19.58 16.49 -6.73
C ASN A 149 18.84 15.16 -7.00
N PRO A 150 17.49 15.17 -6.97
CA PRO A 150 16.70 14.03 -7.39
C PRO A 150 17.05 13.57 -8.82
N VAL A 151 17.08 12.26 -9.03
CA VAL A 151 17.45 11.66 -10.32
C VAL A 151 16.36 10.72 -10.84
N LEU A 152 16.10 10.80 -12.14
CA LEU A 152 15.22 9.85 -12.83
C LEU A 152 16.00 8.55 -13.11
N ILE A 153 15.48 7.43 -12.63
CA ILE A 153 16.05 6.10 -12.87
C ILE A 153 15.01 5.16 -13.48
N ARG A 154 15.52 4.09 -14.10
CA ARG A 154 14.73 2.92 -14.51
C ARG A 154 15.02 1.77 -13.54
N LEU A 155 14.00 1.35 -12.82
CA LEU A 155 14.01 0.23 -11.89
C LEU A 155 13.97 -1.09 -12.66
N ASN A 156 14.86 -2.02 -12.32
CA ASN A 156 14.90 -3.40 -12.80
C ASN A 156 14.98 -3.58 -14.33
N ASP A 157 15.92 -4.41 -14.79
CA ASP A 157 15.84 -4.94 -16.15
C ASP A 157 14.80 -6.07 -16.20
N ASN A 158 13.57 -5.70 -16.54
CA ASN A 158 12.47 -6.65 -16.61
C ASN A 158 12.69 -7.71 -17.68
N ASP A 159 13.47 -7.43 -18.73
CA ASP A 159 13.69 -8.37 -19.82
C ASP A 159 14.54 -9.55 -19.34
N ARG A 160 15.56 -9.26 -18.53
CA ARG A 160 16.36 -10.30 -17.88
C ARG A 160 15.54 -11.14 -16.90
N PHE A 161 14.70 -10.50 -16.07
CA PHE A 161 13.77 -11.22 -15.19
C PHE A 161 12.80 -12.08 -15.99
N ARG A 162 12.20 -11.53 -17.05
CA ARG A 162 11.25 -12.25 -17.90
C ARG A 162 11.89 -13.44 -18.56
N ALA A 163 13.08 -13.28 -19.14
CA ALA A 163 13.82 -14.35 -19.80
C ALA A 163 14.16 -15.50 -18.84
N ALA A 164 14.53 -15.20 -17.59
CA ALA A 164 14.90 -16.23 -16.61
C ALA A 164 13.70 -16.84 -15.88
N PHE A 165 12.72 -16.03 -15.49
CA PHE A 165 11.65 -16.45 -14.58
C PHE A 165 10.38 -16.91 -15.30
N ARG A 166 9.97 -16.26 -16.41
CA ARG A 166 8.70 -16.54 -17.08
C ARG A 166 8.61 -17.90 -17.77
N PRO A 167 9.68 -18.47 -18.34
CA PRO A 167 9.62 -19.84 -18.88
C PRO A 167 9.25 -20.89 -17.82
N VAL A 168 9.60 -20.64 -16.56
CA VAL A 168 9.34 -21.55 -15.43
C VAL A 168 8.12 -21.12 -14.60
N ASN A 169 7.62 -19.90 -14.81
CA ASN A 169 6.51 -19.30 -14.06
C ASN A 169 5.63 -18.49 -15.01
N GLU A 170 4.91 -19.20 -15.87
CA GLU A 170 3.98 -18.56 -16.80
C GLU A 170 2.94 -17.74 -16.03
N PRO A 171 2.56 -16.55 -16.51
CA PRO A 171 1.46 -15.81 -15.92
C PRO A 171 0.20 -16.67 -15.92
N ARG A 172 -0.50 -16.75 -14.77
CA ARG A 172 -1.81 -17.40 -14.72
C ARG A 172 -2.71 -16.72 -15.74
N ARG A 173 -3.13 -17.47 -16.76
CA ARG A 173 -4.15 -16.99 -17.70
C ARG A 173 -5.48 -16.99 -16.94
N PRO A 174 -6.28 -15.91 -17.02
CA PRO A 174 -7.66 -15.97 -16.57
C PRO A 174 -8.33 -17.18 -17.23
N ALA A 175 -9.14 -17.92 -16.48
CA ALA A 175 -9.98 -18.94 -17.08
C ALA A 175 -10.83 -18.28 -18.19
N PRO A 176 -11.08 -18.96 -19.33
CA PRO A 176 -12.04 -18.47 -20.30
C PRO A 176 -13.35 -18.16 -19.59
N TYR A 177 -13.91 -16.98 -19.85
CA TYR A 177 -15.24 -16.66 -19.34
C TYR A 177 -16.24 -17.65 -19.98
N VAL A 178 -16.85 -18.49 -19.15
CA VAL A 178 -17.97 -19.33 -19.55
C VAL A 178 -19.23 -18.55 -19.20
N ALA A 179 -19.92 -18.04 -20.21
CA ALA A 179 -21.23 -17.44 -19.99
C ALA A 179 -22.15 -18.52 -19.38
N PRO A 180 -22.88 -18.24 -18.30
CA PRO A 180 -23.87 -19.18 -17.82
C PRO A 180 -24.90 -19.44 -18.93
N GLU A 181 -25.19 -20.71 -19.20
CA GLU A 181 -26.35 -21.11 -19.99
C GLU A 181 -27.59 -20.71 -19.18
N VAL A 182 -28.10 -19.52 -19.43
CA VAL A 182 -29.42 -19.12 -18.93
C VAL A 182 -30.42 -19.74 -19.90
N PRO A 183 -31.30 -20.67 -19.47
CA PRO A 183 -32.41 -21.10 -20.28
C PRO A 183 -33.24 -19.85 -20.59
N ILE A 184 -33.33 -19.50 -21.87
CA ILE A 184 -34.28 -18.50 -22.31
C ILE A 184 -35.63 -19.20 -22.22
N ASP A 185 -36.37 -18.98 -21.12
CA ASP A 185 -37.81 -19.21 -21.11
C ASP A 185 -38.41 -18.21 -22.09
N VAL A 186 -38.51 -18.62 -23.35
CA VAL A 186 -39.47 -18.04 -24.30
C VAL A 186 -40.84 -18.40 -23.76
N ALA A 187 -41.33 -17.61 -22.80
CA ALA A 187 -42.75 -17.53 -22.56
C ALA A 187 -43.35 -16.97 -23.85
N ASP A 188 -44.12 -17.80 -24.55
CA ASP A 188 -44.99 -17.38 -25.63
C ASP A 188 -46.00 -16.38 -25.05
N GLU A 189 -45.67 -15.09 -25.06
CA GLU A 189 -46.67 -14.03 -24.93
C GLU A 189 -47.49 -14.04 -26.22
N GLU A 190 -48.53 -14.88 -26.20
CA GLU A 190 -49.64 -14.81 -27.13
C GLU A 190 -50.20 -13.38 -27.12
N ASN A 191 -50.03 -12.73 -28.26
CA ASN A 191 -50.23 -11.30 -28.46
C ASN A 191 -51.74 -11.00 -28.54
N ASP A 192 -52.41 -10.92 -27.39
CA ASP A 192 -53.80 -10.42 -27.28
C ASP A 192 -53.79 -8.88 -27.32
N LEU A 193 -53.69 -8.31 -28.52
CA LEU A 193 -53.96 -6.89 -28.75
C LEU A 193 -55.48 -6.71 -28.91
N PRO A 194 -56.16 -5.90 -28.09
CA PRO A 194 -57.57 -5.61 -28.29
C PRO A 194 -57.76 -4.76 -29.55
N GLU A 195 -58.70 -5.15 -30.42
CA GLU A 195 -59.15 -4.33 -31.55
C GLU A 195 -59.62 -2.96 -31.03
N ALA A 196 -59.00 -1.89 -31.49
CA ALA A 196 -59.45 -0.54 -31.23
C ALA A 196 -60.71 -0.26 -32.08
N ASP A 197 -61.85 -0.12 -31.39
CA ASP A 197 -63.10 0.39 -31.95
C ASP A 197 -62.86 1.73 -32.66
N VAL A 198 -63.12 1.75 -33.96
CA VAL A 198 -63.22 2.99 -34.76
C VAL A 198 -64.62 3.56 -34.55
N ALA A 199 -64.72 4.56 -33.68
CA ALA A 199 -65.91 5.42 -33.62
C ALA A 199 -65.78 6.59 -34.61
N VAL A 200 -66.87 6.77 -35.35
CA VAL A 200 -67.16 7.72 -36.45
C VAL A 200 -66.95 9.19 -36.07
#